data_AF-A0A932X8T0-F1
#
_entry.id   AF-A0A932X8T0-F1
#
_cell.length_a   1.000
_cell.length_b   1.000
_cell.length_c   1.000
_cell.angle_alpha   90.00
_cell.angle_beta   90.00
_cell.angle_gamma   90.00
#
_symmetry.space_group_name_H-M   'P 1'
#
loop_
_entity.id
_entity.type
_entity.pdbx_description
1 polymer ?
#
loop_
_entity_poly.entity_id
_entity_poly.type
_entity_poly.pdbx_seq_one_letter_code
_entity_poly.pdbx_strand_id
1 'polypeptide(L)'
;MQSTPTADSAFYHPDAEHIAHNRRGFWIAALLELVGLLVFVGLFNLVFDRMGDGLDGWLLIFLGLLMSLVPAVLWLGFFYRMDRLEPEPKEKLTGVFILGALVTGAVAVPLLEGFFAIDTWLYDSFASQLIGGILLVGFVEEAVVYLVVRYGIYADPEFDERVDGVIYAIAAGLGLATVLNFNYVLEHGGVDLGIGSVRVVVTSLAHASFAGILGYFIGQARFEKTPSLYLPAGLALAALLNGVFFLLEDRVTSAGLSVNPWNGLLLALVVAAVSLAAVFWLVNRSNEETLRVVALQRRTDDALSISNTPIPNLPAFTSVQESSADDADTEKGEG
;
A
#
# COMPACT_ATOMS: atom_id res chain seq x y z
N MET A 1 8.33 -41.28 -8.33
CA MET A 1 9.01 -40.40 -9.30
C MET A 1 8.65 -38.99 -8.94
N GLN A 2 9.62 -38.21 -8.44
CA GLN A 2 9.44 -36.79 -8.18
C GLN A 2 9.28 -36.09 -9.53
N SER A 3 8.13 -35.46 -9.76
CA SER A 3 7.89 -34.63 -10.93
C SER A 3 8.80 -33.41 -10.86
N THR A 4 9.70 -33.30 -11.84
CA THR A 4 10.47 -32.08 -12.11
C THR A 4 9.50 -30.91 -12.31
N PRO A 5 9.69 -29.75 -11.65
CA PRO A 5 8.87 -28.57 -11.92
C PRO A 5 9.13 -28.12 -13.36
N THR A 6 8.08 -28.05 -14.17
CA THR A 6 8.13 -27.42 -15.49
C THR A 6 8.36 -25.91 -15.32
N ALA A 7 9.18 -25.32 -16.19
CA ALA A 7 9.60 -23.91 -16.14
C ALA A 7 8.48 -22.84 -16.16
N ASP A 8 7.21 -23.25 -16.25
CA ASP A 8 6.03 -22.38 -16.08
C ASP A 8 5.64 -22.11 -14.63
N SER A 9 6.21 -22.83 -13.64
CA SER A 9 5.86 -22.68 -12.22
C SER A 9 6.65 -21.58 -11.48
N ALA A 10 7.35 -20.69 -12.19
CA ALA A 10 8.19 -19.65 -11.58
C ALA A 10 7.40 -18.42 -11.09
N PHE A 11 6.09 -18.37 -11.35
CA PHE A 11 5.22 -17.36 -10.73
C PHE A 11 4.66 -17.96 -9.45
N TYR A 12 5.06 -17.37 -8.33
CA TYR A 12 4.42 -17.56 -7.04
C TYR A 12 2.94 -17.27 -7.26
N HIS A 13 2.11 -18.32 -7.38
CA HIS A 13 0.66 -18.15 -7.35
C HIS A 13 0.35 -17.73 -5.92
N PRO A 14 -0.16 -16.51 -5.68
CA PRO A 14 -0.55 -16.17 -4.32
C PRO A 14 -1.58 -17.20 -3.86
N ASP A 15 -1.37 -17.76 -2.67
CA ASP A 15 -2.22 -18.84 -2.18
C ASP A 15 -3.66 -18.33 -2.17
N ALA A 16 -4.55 -18.96 -2.94
CA ALA A 16 -5.92 -18.46 -3.12
C ALA A 16 -6.70 -18.37 -1.80
N GLU A 17 -6.27 -19.13 -0.78
CA GLU A 17 -6.78 -19.06 0.59
C GLU A 17 -6.32 -17.78 1.33
N HIS A 18 -5.11 -17.27 1.06
CA HIS A 18 -4.60 -16.02 1.64
C HIS A 18 -5.18 -14.78 0.91
N ILE A 19 -5.32 -14.81 -0.42
CA ILE A 19 -5.95 -13.71 -1.21
C ILE A 19 -7.39 -13.41 -0.77
N ALA A 20 -8.13 -14.43 -0.31
CA ALA A 20 -9.53 -14.32 0.06
C ALA A 20 -9.76 -13.50 1.34
N HIS A 21 -8.73 -13.30 2.17
CA HIS A 21 -8.83 -12.45 3.35
C HIS A 21 -8.65 -10.99 2.97
N ASN A 22 -9.73 -10.38 2.46
CA ASN A 22 -9.81 -8.92 2.38
C ASN A 22 -9.54 -8.34 3.79
N ARG A 23 -8.36 -7.75 4.00
CA ARG A 23 -7.96 -7.10 5.25
C ARG A 23 -8.78 -5.81 5.44
N ARG A 24 -10.09 -5.95 5.65
CA ARG A 24 -10.99 -4.87 6.14
C ARG A 24 -10.37 -4.15 7.33
N GLY A 25 -9.62 -4.89 8.15
CA GLY A 25 -8.82 -4.35 9.24
C GLY A 25 -7.87 -3.22 8.81
N PHE A 26 -7.08 -3.40 7.74
CA PHE A 26 -6.17 -2.38 7.25
C PHE A 26 -6.90 -1.06 6.91
N TRP A 27 -8.02 -1.15 6.19
CA TRP A 27 -8.79 0.04 5.78
C TRP A 27 -9.45 0.75 6.95
N ILE A 28 -9.92 -0.02 7.95
CA ILE A 28 -10.44 0.55 9.20
C ILE A 28 -9.29 1.20 9.98
N ALA A 29 -8.12 0.58 10.05
CA ALA A 29 -6.94 1.13 10.70
C ALA A 29 -6.51 2.44 10.03
N ALA A 30 -6.50 2.51 8.70
CA ALA A 30 -6.20 3.72 7.96
C ALA A 30 -7.24 4.83 8.22
N LEU A 31 -8.54 4.50 8.30
CA LEU A 31 -9.56 5.49 8.66
C LEU A 31 -9.41 5.99 10.10
N LEU A 32 -9.14 5.08 11.04
CA LEU A 32 -8.90 5.42 12.44
C LEU A 32 -7.63 6.25 12.62
N GLU A 33 -6.61 6.01 11.80
CA GLU A 33 -5.40 6.82 11.74
C GLU A 33 -5.73 8.26 11.36
N LEU A 34 -6.49 8.47 10.28
CA LEU A 34 -6.91 9.82 9.86
C LEU A 34 -7.65 10.55 11.00
N VAL A 35 -8.58 9.88 11.67
CA VAL A 35 -9.30 10.46 12.81
C VAL A 35 -8.37 10.71 14.00
N GLY A 36 -7.48 9.76 14.30
CA GLY A 36 -6.49 9.85 15.37
C GLY A 36 -5.57 11.04 15.20
N LEU A 37 -5.09 11.29 13.99
CA LEU A 37 -4.25 12.44 13.63
C LEU A 37 -5.00 13.77 13.81
N LEU A 38 -6.28 13.84 13.44
CA LEU A 38 -7.10 15.05 13.64
C LEU A 38 -7.37 15.33 15.11
N VAL A 39 -7.67 14.28 15.87
CA VAL A 39 -7.83 14.40 17.33
C VAL A 39 -6.51 14.84 17.96
N PHE A 40 -5.37 14.28 17.52
CA PHE A 40 -4.05 14.67 17.98
C PHE A 40 -3.77 16.16 17.72
N VAL A 41 -3.93 16.63 16.47
CA VAL A 41 -3.71 18.03 16.11
C VAL A 41 -4.64 18.94 16.91
N GLY A 42 -5.93 18.61 16.99
CA GLY A 42 -6.91 19.41 17.72
C GLY A 42 -6.61 19.50 19.22
N LEU A 43 -6.34 18.36 19.87
CA LEU A 43 -6.00 18.32 21.29
C LEU A 43 -4.66 18.99 21.58
N PHE A 44 -3.67 18.78 20.72
CA PHE A 44 -2.36 19.39 20.89
C PHE A 44 -2.45 20.91 20.83
N ASN A 45 -3.07 21.48 19.79
CA ASN A 45 -3.22 22.93 19.67
C ASN A 45 -4.05 23.49 20.84
N LEU A 46 -5.11 22.80 21.25
CA LEU A 46 -5.91 23.19 22.41
C LEU A 46 -5.08 23.27 23.71
N VAL A 47 -4.19 22.31 23.93
CA VAL A 47 -3.33 22.29 25.13
C VAL A 47 -2.19 23.29 25.00
N PHE A 48 -1.55 23.37 23.84
CA PHE A 48 -0.41 24.24 23.58
C PHE A 48 -0.78 25.72 23.69
N ASP A 49 -1.94 26.14 23.15
CA ASP A 49 -2.47 27.49 23.27
C ASP A 49 -2.70 27.92 24.74
N ARG A 50 -2.81 26.97 25.67
CA ARG A 50 -2.99 27.22 27.11
C ARG A 50 -1.68 27.21 27.90
N MET A 51 -0.59 26.71 27.32
CA MET A 51 0.69 26.47 27.99
C MET A 51 1.86 27.26 27.40
N GLY A 52 1.74 27.75 26.15
CA GLY A 52 2.86 28.14 25.28
C GLY A 52 3.72 29.32 25.74
N ASP A 53 3.22 30.21 26.60
CA ASP A 53 3.90 31.47 26.94
C ASP A 53 5.18 31.33 27.81
N GLY A 54 5.56 30.10 28.21
CA GLY A 54 6.69 29.86 29.12
C GLY A 54 7.60 28.67 28.77
N LEU A 55 7.54 28.14 27.54
CA LEU A 55 8.35 26.99 27.14
C LEU A 55 9.71 27.43 26.58
N ASP A 56 10.79 26.88 27.14
CA ASP A 56 12.17 27.13 26.69
C ASP A 56 12.48 26.41 25.36
N GLY A 57 13.41 26.96 24.56
CA GLY A 57 13.75 26.45 23.23
C GLY A 57 14.15 24.96 23.17
N TRP A 58 14.91 24.46 24.15
CA TRP A 58 15.26 23.03 24.19
C TRP A 58 14.04 22.12 24.42
N LEU A 59 13.10 22.57 25.25
CA LEU A 59 11.87 21.84 25.52
C LEU A 59 10.96 21.86 24.28
N LEU A 60 10.89 22.98 23.57
CA LEU A 60 10.17 23.08 22.31
C LEU A 60 10.74 22.14 21.24
N ILE A 61 12.06 22.07 21.09
CA ILE A 61 12.72 21.12 20.18
C ILE A 61 12.37 19.69 20.59
N PHE A 62 12.53 19.34 21.87
CA PHE A 62 12.23 17.99 22.36
C PHE A 62 10.77 17.58 22.11
N LEU A 63 9.83 18.48 22.42
CA LEU A 63 8.40 18.26 22.18
C LEU A 63 8.11 18.12 20.68
N GLY A 64 8.68 18.99 19.84
CA GLY A 64 8.54 18.91 18.39
C GLY A 64 9.06 17.59 17.82
N LEU A 65 10.22 17.12 18.27
CA LEU A 65 10.77 15.81 17.85
C LEU A 65 9.87 14.65 18.31
N LEU A 66 9.33 14.72 19.54
CA LEU A 66 8.40 13.71 20.04
C LEU A 66 7.10 13.70 19.22
N MET A 67 6.58 14.88 18.86
CA MET A 67 5.39 15.02 18.02
C MET A 67 5.60 14.47 16.62
N SER A 68 6.78 14.68 16.03
CA SER A 68 7.12 14.17 14.70
C SER A 68 7.07 12.65 14.58
N LEU A 69 7.15 11.92 15.71
CA LEU A 69 6.97 10.47 15.77
C LEU A 69 5.50 10.04 15.88
N VAL A 70 4.59 10.94 16.28
CA VAL A 70 3.19 10.59 16.59
C VAL A 70 2.48 9.93 15.42
N PRO A 71 2.55 10.44 14.17
CA PRO A 71 1.89 9.77 13.05
C PRO A 71 2.41 8.36 12.79
N ALA A 72 3.72 8.16 12.88
CA ALA A 72 4.31 6.83 12.73
C ALA A 72 3.85 5.87 13.84
N VAL A 73 3.81 6.35 15.08
CA VAL A 73 3.40 5.55 16.26
C VAL A 73 1.91 5.22 16.22
N LEU A 74 1.06 6.17 15.83
CA LEU A 74 -0.38 5.92 15.69
C LEU A 74 -0.64 4.89 14.59
N TRP A 75 0.00 5.04 13.44
CA TRP A 75 -0.15 4.10 12.32
C TRP A 75 0.30 2.69 12.71
N LEU A 76 1.52 2.55 13.27
CA LEU A 76 2.03 1.28 13.77
C LEU A 76 1.12 0.68 14.86
N GLY A 77 0.63 1.51 15.78
CA GLY A 77 -0.22 1.09 16.89
C GLY A 77 -1.61 0.61 16.44
N PHE A 78 -2.25 1.29 15.49
CA PHE A 78 -3.54 0.87 14.94
C PHE A 78 -3.42 -0.38 14.08
N PHE A 79 -2.42 -0.42 13.21
CA PHE A 79 -2.12 -1.59 12.40
C PHE A 79 -1.91 -2.82 13.29
N TYR A 80 -1.09 -2.66 14.34
CA TYR A 80 -0.78 -3.72 15.28
C TYR A 80 -2.00 -4.21 16.08
N ARG A 81 -2.95 -3.35 16.45
CA ARG A 81 -4.16 -3.78 17.17
C ARG A 81 -5.18 -4.48 16.28
N MET A 82 -5.23 -4.12 15.00
CA MET A 82 -6.26 -4.60 14.09
C MET A 82 -5.91 -5.95 13.47
N ASP A 83 -4.61 -6.22 13.24
CA ASP A 83 -4.15 -7.46 12.63
C ASP A 83 -4.02 -8.61 13.66
N ARG A 84 -5.15 -9.00 14.26
CA ARG A 84 -5.20 -10.11 15.24
C ARG A 84 -5.29 -11.50 14.61
N LEU A 85 -5.54 -11.59 13.30
CA LEU A 85 -5.77 -12.86 12.62
C LEU A 85 -4.50 -13.37 11.91
N GLU A 86 -3.70 -12.50 11.27
CA GLU A 86 -2.39 -12.85 10.66
C GLU A 86 -1.43 -11.65 10.75
N PRO A 87 -0.89 -11.34 11.96
CA PRO A 87 -0.07 -10.15 12.15
C PRO A 87 1.24 -10.22 11.35
N GLU A 88 1.47 -9.23 10.47
CA GLU A 88 2.81 -8.98 9.94
C GLU A 88 3.84 -8.95 11.09
N PRO A 89 5.04 -9.53 10.91
CA PRO A 89 6.08 -9.46 11.92
C PRO A 89 6.48 -8.00 12.16
N LYS A 90 6.08 -7.47 13.32
CA LYS A 90 6.27 -6.07 13.74
C LYS A 90 7.72 -5.60 13.62
N GLU A 91 8.66 -6.53 13.76
CA GLU A 91 10.08 -6.30 13.61
C GLU A 91 10.43 -5.90 12.16
N LYS A 92 9.80 -6.52 11.16
CA LYS A 92 9.95 -6.16 9.75
C LYS A 92 9.35 -4.80 9.47
N LEU A 93 8.14 -4.55 9.94
CA LEU A 93 7.46 -3.28 9.72
C LEU A 93 8.23 -2.10 10.33
N THR A 94 8.63 -2.25 11.59
CA THR A 94 9.46 -1.26 12.30
C THR A 94 10.84 -1.16 11.64
N GLY A 95 11.42 -2.26 11.18
CA GLY A 95 12.68 -2.29 10.46
C GLY A 95 12.64 -1.50 9.15
N VAL A 96 11.57 -1.65 8.37
CA VAL A 96 11.35 -0.89 7.12
C VAL A 96 11.13 0.58 7.40
N PHE A 97 10.37 0.93 8.45
CA PHE A 97 10.23 2.32 8.91
C PHE A 97 11.59 2.94 9.29
N ILE A 98 12.38 2.26 10.12
CA ILE A 98 13.72 2.73 10.53
C ILE A 98 14.64 2.85 9.32
N LEU A 99 14.63 1.86 8.41
CA LEU A 99 15.43 1.90 7.19
C LEU A 99 15.04 3.07 6.29
N GLY A 100 13.74 3.36 6.15
CA GLY A 100 13.23 4.54 5.45
C GLY A 100 13.81 5.83 6.04
N ALA A 101 13.70 6.01 7.35
CA ALA A 101 14.28 7.16 8.04
C ALA A 101 15.81 7.26 7.83
N LEU A 102 16.55 6.15 8.01
CA LEU A 102 17.99 6.16 7.85
C LEU A 102 18.43 6.50 6.43
N VAL A 103 17.80 5.93 5.41
CA VAL A 103 18.13 6.23 4.01
C VAL A 103 17.75 7.66 3.64
N THR A 104 16.61 8.17 4.13
CA THR A 104 16.25 9.58 3.92
C THR A 104 17.28 10.53 4.52
N GLY A 105 17.66 10.33 5.79
CA GLY A 105 18.63 11.19 6.46
C GLY A 105 20.05 11.07 5.90
N ALA A 106 20.46 9.86 5.45
CA ALA A 106 21.81 9.63 4.94
C ALA A 106 21.97 9.93 3.44
N VAL A 107 20.88 9.87 2.67
CA VAL A 107 20.93 9.97 1.20
C VAL A 107 20.03 11.10 0.69
N ALA A 108 18.71 11.05 0.92
CA ALA A 108 17.79 12.01 0.31
C ALA A 108 18.09 13.46 0.72
N VAL A 109 18.20 13.71 2.03
CA VAL A 109 18.44 15.05 2.57
C VAL A 109 19.77 15.63 2.06
N PRO A 110 20.93 14.96 2.22
CA PRO A 110 22.20 15.46 1.69
C PRO A 110 22.22 15.62 0.17
N LEU A 111 21.50 14.77 -0.57
CA LEU A 111 21.42 14.86 -2.02
C LEU A 111 20.61 16.09 -2.45
N LEU A 112 19.45 16.33 -1.84
CA LEU A 112 18.58 17.45 -2.17
C LEU A 112 19.15 18.79 -1.70
N GLU A 113 19.48 18.91 -0.42
CA GLU A 113 19.95 20.17 0.18
C GLU A 113 21.43 20.41 -0.07
N GLY A 114 22.26 19.37 -0.05
CA GLY A 114 23.71 19.50 -0.20
C GLY A 114 24.17 19.54 -1.66
N PHE A 115 23.79 18.54 -2.46
CA PHE A 115 24.27 18.41 -3.84
C PHE A 115 23.46 19.24 -4.84
N PHE A 116 22.13 19.16 -4.78
CA PHE A 116 21.25 19.93 -5.66
C PHE A 116 20.96 21.35 -5.15
N ALA A 117 21.29 21.66 -3.88
CA ALA A 117 21.10 22.97 -3.25
C ALA A 117 19.70 23.54 -3.48
N ILE A 118 18.67 22.70 -3.32
CA ILE A 118 17.28 23.05 -3.66
C ILE A 118 16.78 24.29 -2.89
N ASP A 119 17.32 24.55 -1.70
CA ASP A 119 17.04 25.72 -0.88
C ASP A 119 17.36 27.05 -1.61
N THR A 120 18.31 27.04 -2.54
CA THR A 120 18.80 28.26 -3.21
C THR A 120 18.00 28.69 -4.43
N TRP A 121 17.22 27.78 -5.04
CA TRP A 121 16.58 28.05 -6.33
C TRP A 121 15.16 27.47 -6.47
N LEU A 122 14.76 26.49 -5.65
CA LEU A 122 13.49 25.79 -5.84
C LEU A 122 12.32 26.77 -5.76
N TYR A 123 12.38 27.74 -4.85
CA TYR A 123 11.33 28.73 -4.59
C TYR A 123 11.41 30.01 -5.45
N ASP A 124 12.38 30.14 -6.36
CA ASP A 124 12.59 31.37 -7.15
C ASP A 124 11.44 31.68 -8.12
N SER A 125 10.78 30.65 -8.63
CA SER A 125 9.73 30.77 -9.62
C SER A 125 8.72 29.64 -9.53
N PHE A 126 7.54 29.83 -10.12
CA PHE A 126 6.57 28.76 -10.26
C PHE A 126 7.14 27.57 -11.05
N ALA A 127 7.92 27.84 -12.10
CA ALA A 127 8.48 26.79 -12.95
C ALA A 127 9.55 25.97 -12.20
N SER A 128 10.40 26.62 -11.39
CA SER A 128 11.40 25.92 -10.57
C SER A 128 10.72 25.07 -9.51
N GLN A 129 9.70 25.58 -8.81
CA GLN A 129 8.95 24.81 -7.81
C GLN A 129 8.26 23.60 -8.44
N LEU A 130 7.60 23.77 -9.59
CA LEU A 130 6.89 22.68 -10.27
C LEU A 130 7.87 21.62 -10.80
N ILE A 131 8.87 22.04 -11.57
CA ILE A 131 9.80 21.12 -12.23
C ILE A 131 10.74 20.48 -11.19
N GLY A 132 11.33 21.28 -10.31
CA GLY A 132 12.20 20.79 -9.22
C GLY A 132 11.44 19.96 -8.20
N GLY A 133 10.21 20.36 -7.85
CA GLY A 133 9.34 19.60 -6.96
C GLY A 133 9.00 18.22 -7.50
N ILE A 134 8.74 18.08 -8.81
CA ILE A 134 8.44 16.77 -9.41
C ILE A 134 9.71 15.97 -9.69
N LEU A 135 10.65 16.54 -10.43
CA LEU A 135 11.78 15.79 -11.00
C LEU A 135 12.93 15.57 -10.00
N LEU A 136 13.03 16.39 -8.96
CA LEU A 136 14.06 16.22 -7.93
C LEU A 136 13.45 15.80 -6.61
N VAL A 137 12.64 16.64 -5.96
CA VAL A 137 12.11 16.36 -4.62
C VAL A 137 11.27 15.09 -4.64
N GLY A 138 10.18 15.09 -5.42
CA GLY A 138 9.27 13.96 -5.53
C GLY A 138 9.96 12.69 -6.04
N PHE A 139 10.81 12.81 -7.06
CA PHE A 139 11.53 11.64 -7.57
C PHE A 139 12.50 11.04 -6.55
N VAL A 140 13.33 11.86 -5.88
CA VAL A 140 14.32 11.37 -4.91
C VAL A 140 13.63 10.73 -3.71
N GLU A 141 12.58 11.36 -3.18
CA GLU A 141 11.85 10.84 -2.02
C GLU A 141 11.14 9.52 -2.34
N GLU A 142 10.42 9.44 -3.45
CA GLU A 142 9.74 8.20 -3.86
C GLU A 142 10.74 7.12 -4.31
N ALA A 143 11.89 7.51 -4.85
CA ALA A 143 12.98 6.57 -5.14
C ALA A 143 13.54 5.97 -3.85
N VAL A 144 13.67 6.75 -2.77
CA VAL A 144 14.08 6.21 -1.46
C VAL A 144 13.07 5.17 -0.97
N VAL A 145 11.77 5.47 -1.01
CA VAL A 145 10.72 4.51 -0.64
C VAL A 145 10.83 3.23 -1.47
N TYR A 146 10.94 3.37 -2.80
CA TYR A 146 11.12 2.23 -3.70
C TYR A 146 12.34 1.39 -3.32
N LEU A 147 13.51 2.01 -3.13
CA LEU A 147 14.76 1.32 -2.83
C LEU A 147 14.70 0.61 -1.48
N VAL A 148 14.13 1.27 -0.46
CA VAL A 148 13.95 0.72 0.89
C VAL A 148 13.08 -0.53 0.84
N VAL A 149 11.95 -0.51 0.13
CA VAL A 149 11.10 -1.69 0.01
C VAL A 149 11.77 -2.76 -0.85
N ARG A 150 12.31 -2.36 -2.02
CA ARG A 150 12.88 -3.27 -3.03
C ARG A 150 14.08 -4.08 -2.50
N TYR A 151 14.90 -3.46 -1.64
CA TYR A 151 16.09 -4.10 -1.09
C TYR A 151 15.96 -4.48 0.39
N GLY A 152 14.99 -3.92 1.11
CA GLY A 152 14.76 -4.21 2.53
C GLY A 152 13.86 -5.42 2.78
N ILE A 153 12.76 -5.57 2.03
CA ILE A 153 11.72 -6.58 2.34
C ILE A 153 11.16 -7.33 1.12
N TYR A 154 11.42 -6.86 -0.10
CA TYR A 154 10.87 -7.49 -1.32
C TYR A 154 11.31 -8.96 -1.57
N ALA A 155 12.41 -9.42 -0.98
CA ALA A 155 12.82 -10.82 -1.08
C ALA A 155 12.41 -11.65 0.14
N ASP A 156 11.79 -11.02 1.15
CA ASP A 156 11.43 -11.66 2.41
C ASP A 156 10.17 -12.52 2.23
N PRO A 157 10.11 -13.74 2.79
CA PRO A 157 8.93 -14.60 2.74
C PRO A 157 7.67 -13.95 3.30
N GLU A 158 7.80 -13.03 4.25
CA GLU A 158 6.69 -12.33 4.92
C GLU A 158 5.98 -11.30 4.05
N PHE A 159 6.46 -11.08 2.83
CA PHE A 159 5.74 -10.30 1.84
C PHE A 159 5.16 -11.29 0.83
N ASP A 160 4.00 -11.81 1.18
CA ASP A 160 3.29 -12.89 0.51
C ASP A 160 1.95 -12.44 -0.10
N GLU A 161 1.53 -11.20 0.20
CA GLU A 161 0.37 -10.54 -0.38
C GLU A 161 0.69 -9.23 -1.12
N ARG A 162 -0.21 -8.84 -2.04
CA ARG A 162 -0.11 -7.56 -2.75
C ARG A 162 -0.25 -6.36 -1.82
N VAL A 163 -1.06 -6.51 -0.77
CA VAL A 163 -1.32 -5.44 0.21
C VAL A 163 -0.06 -5.13 1.03
N ASP A 164 0.84 -6.09 1.21
CA ASP A 164 2.09 -5.90 1.93
C ASP A 164 2.99 -4.89 1.24
N GLY A 165 2.98 -4.86 -0.09
CA GLY A 165 3.66 -3.83 -0.87
C GLY A 165 3.20 -2.43 -0.46
N VAL A 166 1.90 -2.24 -0.22
CA VAL A 166 1.30 -0.98 0.26
C VAL A 166 1.71 -0.73 1.72
N ILE A 167 1.58 -1.72 2.60
CA ILE A 167 1.86 -1.59 4.03
C ILE A 167 3.34 -1.25 4.27
N TYR A 168 4.27 -2.00 3.67
CA TYR A 168 5.70 -1.77 3.80
C TYR A 168 6.15 -0.46 3.15
N ALA A 169 5.55 -0.05 2.02
CA ALA A 169 5.85 1.24 1.43
C ALA A 169 5.37 2.39 2.32
N ILE A 170 4.15 2.33 2.88
CA ILE A 170 3.66 3.32 3.85
C ILE A 170 4.62 3.40 5.05
N ALA A 171 5.08 2.27 5.58
CA ALA A 171 6.06 2.27 6.67
C ALA A 171 7.36 3.00 6.29
N ALA A 172 7.91 2.73 5.10
CA ALA A 172 9.10 3.43 4.59
C ALA A 172 8.84 4.94 4.40
N GLY A 173 7.68 5.32 3.84
CA GLY A 173 7.25 6.70 3.64
C GLY A 173 7.04 7.46 4.95
N LEU A 174 6.50 6.81 5.99
CA LEU A 174 6.38 7.41 7.32
C LEU A 174 7.76 7.61 7.99
N GLY A 175 8.71 6.71 7.73
CA GLY A 175 10.11 6.88 8.14
C GLY A 175 10.75 8.10 7.49
N LEU A 176 10.57 8.25 6.18
CA LEU A 176 10.97 9.44 5.43
C LEU A 176 10.33 10.71 6.00
N ALA A 177 9.01 10.72 6.19
CA ALA A 177 8.27 11.85 6.74
C ALA A 177 8.77 12.25 8.13
N THR A 178 9.12 11.27 8.97
CA THR A 178 9.67 11.53 10.31
C THR A 178 10.97 12.34 10.22
N VAL A 179 11.85 12.02 9.29
CA VAL A 179 13.11 12.77 9.09
C VAL A 179 12.84 14.19 8.60
N LEU A 180 11.94 14.37 7.63
CA LEU A 180 11.58 15.71 7.15
C LEU A 180 10.95 16.56 8.24
N ASN A 181 10.16 15.94 9.12
CA ASN A 181 9.58 16.61 10.28
C ASN A 181 10.64 16.93 11.35
N PHE A 182 11.63 16.06 11.56
CA PHE A 182 12.75 16.33 12.46
C PHE A 182 13.59 17.51 11.96
N ASN A 183 13.97 17.52 10.69
CA ASN A 183 14.73 18.61 10.09
C ASN A 183 13.98 19.94 10.24
N TYR A 184 12.68 19.95 9.94
CA TYR A 184 11.86 21.15 10.13
C TYR A 184 11.90 21.67 11.57
N VAL A 185 11.71 20.81 12.57
CA VAL A 185 11.76 21.20 13.98
C VAL A 185 13.14 21.75 14.37
N LEU A 186 14.21 21.13 13.88
CA LEU A 186 15.59 21.53 14.17
C LEU A 186 15.94 22.87 13.53
N GLU A 187 15.59 23.08 12.26
CA GLU A 187 15.83 24.32 11.51
C GLU A 187 15.11 25.52 12.12
N HIS A 188 13.90 25.28 12.65
CA HIS A 188 13.08 26.33 13.26
C HIS A 188 13.31 26.44 14.77
N GLY A 189 14.25 25.69 15.35
CA GLY A 189 14.55 25.73 16.78
C GLY A 189 13.34 25.40 17.69
N GLY A 190 12.40 24.59 17.19
CA GLY A 190 11.15 24.27 17.87
C GLY A 190 10.12 25.42 17.96
N VAL A 191 10.36 26.53 17.28
CA VAL A 191 9.46 27.70 17.31
C VAL A 191 8.14 27.38 16.60
N ASP A 192 7.02 27.73 17.24
CA ASP A 192 5.64 27.53 16.79
C ASP A 192 5.22 26.05 16.60
N LEU A 193 5.03 25.34 17.73
CA LEU A 193 4.51 23.98 17.72
C LEU A 193 3.05 23.90 17.25
N GLY A 194 2.30 25.00 17.25
CA GLY A 194 0.94 25.02 16.72
C GLY A 194 0.94 24.75 15.21
N ILE A 195 1.65 25.60 14.46
CA ILE A 195 1.88 25.42 13.02
C ILE A 195 2.64 24.11 12.76
N GLY A 196 3.69 23.84 13.55
CA GLY A 196 4.51 22.63 13.42
C GLY A 196 3.72 21.34 13.57
N SER A 197 2.75 21.29 14.50
CA SER A 197 1.90 20.11 14.71
C SER A 197 1.03 19.78 13.49
N VAL A 198 0.48 20.81 12.84
CA VAL A 198 -0.32 20.65 11.63
C VAL A 198 0.56 20.18 10.49
N ARG A 199 1.74 20.79 10.32
CA ARG A 199 2.72 20.40 9.29
C ARG A 199 3.18 18.95 9.46
N VAL A 200 3.48 18.52 10.68
CA VAL A 200 3.89 17.14 10.98
C VAL A 200 2.89 16.14 10.41
N VAL A 201 1.60 16.40 10.64
CA VAL A 201 0.52 15.55 10.13
C VAL A 201 0.36 15.66 8.62
N VAL A 202 0.44 16.87 8.05
CA VAL A 202 0.40 17.10 6.59
C VAL A 202 1.48 16.27 5.88
N THR A 203 2.73 16.40 6.32
CA THR A 203 3.88 15.69 5.74
C THR A 203 3.71 14.18 5.85
N SER A 204 3.29 13.67 7.03
CA SER A 204 3.08 12.23 7.21
C SER A 204 1.95 11.66 6.35
N LEU A 205 0.83 12.39 6.20
CA LEU A 205 -0.30 11.97 5.35
C LEU A 205 0.09 11.96 3.87
N ALA A 206 0.86 12.96 3.42
CA ALA A 206 1.33 13.05 2.04
C ALA A 206 2.21 11.85 1.68
N HIS A 207 3.27 11.58 2.47
CA HIS A 207 4.16 10.46 2.19
C HIS A 207 3.51 9.09 2.37
N ALA A 208 2.59 8.91 3.33
CA ALA A 208 1.81 7.69 3.40
C ALA A 208 0.96 7.48 2.14
N SER A 209 0.40 8.56 1.56
CA SER A 209 -0.41 8.49 0.35
C SER A 209 0.39 8.05 -0.87
N PHE A 210 1.50 8.72 -1.15
CA PHE A 210 2.30 8.46 -2.34
C PHE A 210 3.07 7.15 -2.23
N ALA A 211 3.61 6.85 -1.05
CA ALA A 211 4.22 5.57 -0.78
C ALA A 211 3.19 4.43 -0.89
N GLY A 212 1.94 4.61 -0.45
CA GLY A 212 0.89 3.62 -0.64
C GLY A 212 0.58 3.33 -2.11
N ILE A 213 0.55 4.37 -2.95
CA ILE A 213 0.38 4.22 -4.41
C ILE A 213 1.57 3.48 -5.01
N LEU A 214 2.80 3.89 -4.70
CA LEU A 214 4.02 3.21 -5.16
C LEU A 214 4.07 1.75 -4.68
N GLY A 215 3.68 1.51 -3.42
CA GLY A 215 3.59 0.20 -2.80
C GLY A 215 2.64 -0.75 -3.52
N TYR A 216 1.53 -0.25 -4.07
CA TYR A 216 0.66 -1.04 -4.93
C TYR A 216 1.39 -1.54 -6.19
N PHE A 217 2.16 -0.68 -6.87
CA PHE A 217 2.93 -1.10 -8.04
C PHE A 217 4.02 -2.11 -7.67
N ILE A 218 4.68 -1.93 -6.52
CA ILE A 218 5.68 -2.88 -6.00
C ILE A 218 5.04 -4.23 -5.70
N GLY A 219 3.91 -4.24 -4.99
CA GLY A 219 3.15 -5.45 -4.67
C GLY A 219 2.70 -6.19 -5.92
N GLN A 220 2.12 -5.47 -6.89
CA GLN A 220 1.69 -6.08 -8.16
C GLN A 220 2.86 -6.72 -8.92
N ALA A 221 3.99 -6.02 -9.03
CA ALA A 221 5.17 -6.52 -9.75
C ALA A 221 5.82 -7.75 -9.10
N ARG A 222 5.55 -8.00 -7.81
CA ARG A 222 6.01 -9.19 -7.11
C ARG A 222 5.24 -10.45 -7.50
N PHE A 223 3.92 -10.34 -7.62
CA PHE A 223 3.04 -11.50 -7.84
C PHE A 223 2.60 -11.68 -9.29
N GLU A 224 2.88 -10.72 -10.17
CA GLU A 224 2.47 -10.79 -11.57
C GLU A 224 3.59 -10.53 -12.58
N LYS A 225 3.40 -11.06 -13.78
CA LYS A 225 4.17 -10.67 -14.97
C LYS A 225 3.77 -9.25 -15.39
N THR A 226 4.51 -8.26 -14.90
CA THR A 226 4.34 -6.87 -15.32
C THR A 226 5.33 -6.48 -16.43
N PRO A 227 4.97 -5.59 -17.36
CA PRO A 227 5.93 -5.01 -18.32
C PRO A 227 7.12 -4.33 -17.62
N SER A 228 8.26 -4.22 -18.29
CA SER A 228 9.48 -3.62 -17.72
C SER A 228 9.30 -2.16 -17.28
N LEU A 229 8.38 -1.42 -17.91
CA LEU A 229 8.06 -0.03 -17.57
C LEU A 229 7.03 0.11 -16.44
N TYR A 230 6.48 -0.97 -15.91
CA TYR A 230 5.42 -0.92 -14.90
C TYR A 230 5.89 -0.27 -13.59
N LEU A 231 7.02 -0.73 -13.03
CA LEU A 231 7.61 -0.15 -11.83
C LEU A 231 8.12 1.29 -12.04
N PRO A 232 8.86 1.59 -13.13
CA PRO A 232 9.22 2.97 -13.45
C PRO A 232 8.00 3.91 -13.59
N ALA A 233 6.90 3.43 -14.16
CA ALA A 233 5.67 4.21 -14.27
C ALA A 233 5.01 4.46 -12.91
N GLY A 234 5.01 3.46 -12.02
CA GLY A 234 4.54 3.62 -10.63
C GLY A 234 5.36 4.65 -9.86
N LEU A 235 6.69 4.57 -9.96
CA LEU A 235 7.60 5.55 -9.37
C LEU A 235 7.40 6.96 -9.95
N ALA A 236 7.28 7.09 -11.27
CA ALA A 236 7.04 8.36 -11.92
C ALA A 236 5.68 8.97 -11.51
N LEU A 237 4.64 8.14 -11.35
CA LEU A 237 3.33 8.58 -10.88
C LEU A 237 3.39 9.07 -9.43
N ALA A 238 4.03 8.32 -8.53
CA ALA A 238 4.20 8.73 -7.14
C ALA A 238 5.00 10.03 -7.04
N ALA A 239 6.11 10.14 -7.78
CA ALA A 239 6.94 11.33 -7.83
C ALA A 239 6.19 12.56 -8.37
N LEU A 240 5.37 12.37 -9.42
CA LEU A 240 4.49 13.41 -9.96
C LEU A 240 3.50 13.89 -8.91
N LEU A 241 2.80 12.96 -8.24
CA LEU A 241 1.80 13.30 -7.23
C LEU A 241 2.44 14.00 -6.03
N ASN A 242 3.61 13.55 -5.58
CA ASN A 242 4.35 14.17 -4.51
C ASN A 242 4.80 15.60 -4.87
N GLY A 243 5.43 15.78 -6.04
CA GLY A 243 5.85 17.11 -6.49
C GLY A 243 4.69 18.09 -6.74
N VAL A 244 3.56 17.61 -7.26
CA VAL A 244 2.34 18.42 -7.39
C VAL A 244 1.77 18.77 -6.02
N PHE A 245 1.79 17.84 -5.07
CA PHE A 245 1.34 18.10 -3.71
C PHE A 245 2.20 19.15 -3.02
N PHE A 246 3.53 19.05 -3.11
CA PHE A 246 4.47 20.06 -2.61
C PHE A 246 4.12 21.46 -3.12
N LEU A 247 3.91 21.60 -4.44
CA LEU A 247 3.51 22.88 -5.03
C LEU A 247 2.15 23.35 -4.52
N LEU A 248 1.15 22.47 -4.45
CA LEU A 248 -0.19 22.85 -4.01
C LEU A 248 -0.23 23.22 -2.53
N GLU A 249 0.51 22.50 -1.69
CA GLU A 249 0.63 22.72 -0.24
C GLU A 249 1.15 24.13 0.04
N ASP A 250 2.25 24.54 -0.61
CA ASP A 250 2.77 25.91 -0.52
C ASP A 250 1.70 26.97 -0.86
N ARG A 251 0.91 26.74 -1.92
CA ARG A 251 -0.09 27.71 -2.41
C ARG A 251 -1.35 27.79 -1.56
N VAL A 252 -1.79 26.68 -0.97
CA VAL A 252 -3.00 26.68 -0.13
C VAL A 252 -2.70 27.11 1.30
N THR A 253 -1.49 26.82 1.78
CA THR A 253 -1.01 27.20 3.11
C THR A 253 -0.61 28.69 3.13
N SER A 254 -0.05 29.23 2.04
CA SER A 254 0.44 30.61 1.96
C SER A 254 -0.36 31.46 0.97
N ALA A 255 -1.10 32.46 1.46
CA ALA A 255 -1.83 33.43 0.65
C ALA A 255 -1.36 34.86 0.96
N GLY A 256 -0.46 35.39 0.11
CA GLY A 256 0.15 36.71 0.33
C GLY A 256 1.03 36.71 1.58
N LEU A 257 0.68 37.55 2.57
CA LEU A 257 1.36 37.60 3.87
C LEU A 257 0.67 36.74 4.94
N SER A 258 -0.41 36.05 4.60
CA SER A 258 -1.14 35.19 5.53
C SER A 258 -0.76 33.73 5.35
N VAL A 259 -0.51 33.05 6.47
CA VAL A 259 -0.24 31.62 6.53
C VAL A 259 -1.40 30.94 7.26
N ASN A 260 -2.03 29.96 6.61
CA ASN A 260 -3.10 29.16 7.20
C ASN A 260 -2.80 27.66 7.06
N PRO A 261 -2.15 27.04 8.07
CA PRO A 261 -1.75 25.63 8.03
C PRO A 261 -2.92 24.66 7.89
N TRP A 262 -4.11 25.07 8.33
CA TRP A 262 -5.31 24.23 8.28
C TRP A 262 -5.77 23.94 6.84
N ASN A 263 -5.46 24.85 5.90
CA ASN A 263 -5.72 24.60 4.48
C ASN A 263 -4.82 23.48 3.94
N GLY A 264 -3.54 23.46 4.32
CA GLY A 264 -2.61 22.37 4.01
C GLY A 264 -3.08 21.05 4.61
N LEU A 265 -3.58 21.05 5.85
CA LEU A 265 -4.18 19.87 6.47
C LEU A 265 -5.40 19.35 5.70
N LEU A 266 -6.31 20.24 5.30
CA LEU A 266 -7.47 19.85 4.50
C LEU A 266 -7.05 19.22 3.16
N LEU A 267 -6.07 19.82 2.48
CA LEU A 267 -5.51 19.27 1.25
C LEU A 267 -4.91 17.87 1.49
N ALA A 268 -4.11 17.71 2.54
CA ALA A 268 -3.49 16.43 2.90
C ALA A 268 -4.53 15.34 3.21
N LEU A 269 -5.60 15.68 3.94
CA LEU A 269 -6.71 14.75 4.22
C LEU A 269 -7.44 14.32 2.96
N VAL A 270 -7.72 15.25 2.05
CA VAL A 270 -8.39 14.94 0.77
C VAL A 270 -7.50 14.02 -0.07
N VAL A 271 -6.20 14.33 -0.18
CA VAL A 271 -5.24 13.51 -0.92
C VAL A 271 -5.12 12.13 -0.28
N ALA A 272 -5.05 12.03 1.05
CA ALA A 272 -4.99 10.76 1.77
C ALA A 272 -6.26 9.93 1.61
N ALA A 273 -7.45 10.55 1.67
CA ALA A 273 -8.70 9.83 1.47
C ALA A 273 -8.83 9.30 0.03
N VAL A 274 -8.46 10.13 -0.96
CA VAL A 274 -8.52 9.75 -2.38
C VAL A 274 -7.49 8.67 -2.71
N SER A 275 -6.24 8.81 -2.23
CA SER A 275 -5.18 7.84 -2.46
C SER A 275 -5.51 6.50 -1.82
N LEU A 276 -5.98 6.50 -0.56
CA LEU A 276 -6.41 5.30 0.15
C LEU A 276 -7.56 4.60 -0.58
N ALA A 277 -8.59 5.36 -1.00
CA ALA A 277 -9.71 4.80 -1.75
C ALA A 277 -9.27 4.22 -3.10
N ALA A 278 -8.36 4.89 -3.81
CA ALA A 278 -7.81 4.42 -5.08
C ALA A 278 -7.01 3.12 -4.90
N VAL A 279 -6.09 3.07 -3.93
CA VAL A 279 -5.30 1.87 -3.63
C VAL A 279 -6.20 0.72 -3.16
N PHE A 280 -7.20 0.99 -2.32
CA PHE A 280 -8.18 -0.03 -1.93
C PHE A 280 -8.89 -0.64 -3.12
N TRP A 281 -9.39 0.21 -3.99
CA TRP A 281 -10.10 -0.21 -5.18
C TRP A 281 -9.19 -1.02 -6.11
N LEU A 282 -7.95 -0.59 -6.31
CA LEU A 282 -6.95 -1.28 -7.14
C LEU A 282 -6.60 -2.66 -6.57
N VAL A 283 -6.29 -2.75 -5.27
CA VAL A 283 -5.95 -4.03 -4.61
C VAL A 283 -7.14 -5.00 -4.67
N ASN A 284 -8.35 -4.55 -4.33
CA ASN A 284 -9.54 -5.40 -4.41
C ASN A 284 -9.78 -5.89 -5.83
N ARG A 285 -9.63 -5.02 -6.82
CA ARG A 285 -9.79 -5.38 -8.23
C ARG A 285 -8.78 -6.46 -8.64
N SER A 286 -7.50 -6.28 -8.32
CA SER A 286 -6.45 -7.26 -8.64
C SER A 286 -6.70 -8.61 -7.93
N ASN A 287 -7.20 -8.58 -6.69
CA ASN A 287 -7.54 -9.79 -5.95
C ASN A 287 -8.74 -10.52 -6.58
N GLU A 288 -9.80 -9.79 -6.94
CA GLU A 288 -10.96 -10.36 -7.65
C GLU A 288 -10.56 -11.00 -8.99
N GLU A 289 -9.71 -10.34 -9.76
CA GLU A 289 -9.22 -10.87 -11.04
C GLU A 289 -8.43 -12.17 -10.81
N THR A 290 -7.58 -12.23 -9.78
CA THR A 290 -6.83 -13.45 -9.44
C THR A 290 -7.76 -14.60 -9.06
N LEU A 291 -8.77 -14.34 -8.20
CA LEU A 291 -9.75 -15.34 -7.79
C LEU A 291 -10.59 -15.86 -8.96
N ARG A 292 -10.94 -14.99 -9.93
CA ARG A 292 -11.66 -15.39 -11.15
C ARG A 292 -10.82 -16.34 -12.00
N VAL A 293 -9.54 -16.05 -12.20
CA VAL A 293 -8.63 -16.91 -12.98
C VAL A 293 -8.48 -18.28 -12.32
N VAL A 294 -8.26 -18.32 -11.01
CA VAL A 294 -8.17 -19.59 -10.26
C VAL A 294 -9.47 -20.40 -10.36
N ALA A 295 -10.63 -19.74 -10.26
CA ALA A 295 -11.93 -20.43 -10.38
C ALA A 295 -12.15 -21.01 -11.79
N LEU A 296 -11.69 -20.32 -12.84
CA LEU A 296 -11.76 -20.83 -14.22
C LEU A 296 -10.81 -22.01 -14.45
N GLN A 297 -9.60 -21.96 -13.89
CA GLN A 297 -8.65 -23.07 -13.94
C GLN A 297 -9.23 -24.32 -13.26
N ARG A 298 -9.73 -24.19 -12.02
CA ARG A 298 -10.37 -25.32 -11.31
C ARG A 298 -11.52 -25.94 -12.10
N ARG A 299 -12.41 -25.12 -12.69
CA ARG A 299 -13.51 -25.63 -13.53
C ARG A 299 -13.03 -26.37 -14.77
N THR A 300 -11.92 -25.91 -15.36
CA THR A 300 -11.33 -26.54 -16.54
C THR A 300 -10.70 -27.89 -16.17
N ASP A 301 -9.98 -27.94 -15.05
CA ASP A 301 -9.37 -29.16 -14.52
C ASP A 301 -10.44 -30.20 -14.15
N ASP A 302 -11.53 -29.76 -13.49
CA ASP A 302 -12.68 -30.60 -13.17
C ASP A 302 -13.31 -31.19 -14.44
N ALA A 303 -13.54 -30.37 -15.47
CA ALA A 303 -14.10 -30.82 -16.75
C ALA A 303 -13.20 -31.84 -17.47
N LEU A 304 -11.88 -31.61 -17.47
CA LEU A 304 -10.90 -32.53 -18.04
C LEU A 304 -10.85 -33.85 -17.24
N SER A 305 -10.92 -33.79 -15.91
CA SER A 305 -10.96 -34.98 -15.06
C SER A 305 -12.18 -35.86 -15.38
N ILE A 306 -13.35 -35.26 -15.59
CA ILE A 306 -14.58 -35.97 -15.96
C ILE A 306 -14.43 -36.63 -17.34
N SER A 307 -13.87 -35.92 -18.32
CA SER A 307 -13.66 -36.48 -19.67
C SER A 307 -12.70 -37.66 -19.73
N ASN A 308 -11.72 -37.73 -18.81
CA ASN A 308 -10.72 -38.80 -18.73
C ASN A 308 -11.13 -39.94 -17.79
N THR A 309 -12.35 -39.94 -17.24
CA THR A 309 -12.85 -41.10 -16.50
C THR A 309 -13.12 -42.26 -17.47
N PRO A 310 -12.55 -43.47 -17.24
CA PRO A 310 -12.86 -44.63 -18.07
C PRO A 310 -14.37 -44.88 -18.02
N ILE A 311 -15.02 -44.94 -19.18
CA ILE A 311 -16.42 -45.34 -19.26
C ILE A 311 -16.52 -46.74 -18.62
N PRO A 312 -17.33 -46.93 -17.57
CA PRO A 312 -17.55 -48.26 -17.00
C PRO A 312 -18.00 -49.18 -18.13
N ASN A 313 -17.41 -50.38 -18.24
CA ASN A 313 -17.84 -51.38 -19.22
C ASN A 313 -19.36 -51.52 -19.12
N LEU A 314 -20.08 -50.94 -20.09
CA LEU A 314 -21.51 -51.11 -20.22
C LEU A 314 -21.73 -52.63 -20.33
N PRO A 315 -22.59 -53.23 -19.50
CA PRO A 315 -22.92 -54.64 -19.68
C PRO A 315 -23.38 -54.82 -21.12
N ALA A 316 -22.75 -55.74 -21.84
CA ALA A 316 -23.10 -56.06 -23.21
C ALA A 316 -24.62 -56.26 -23.26
N PHE A 317 -25.31 -55.53 -24.14
CA PHE A 317 -26.71 -55.78 -24.44
C PHE A 317 -26.82 -57.23 -24.88
N THR A 318 -27.22 -58.12 -23.96
CA THR A 318 -27.68 -59.45 -24.29
C THR A 318 -28.89 -59.25 -25.19
N SER A 319 -28.70 -59.51 -26.47
CA SER A 319 -29.78 -59.65 -27.43
C SER A 319 -30.81 -60.60 -26.82
N VAL A 320 -32.00 -60.09 -26.54
CA VAL A 320 -33.17 -60.91 -26.21
C VAL A 320 -33.37 -61.84 -27.40
N GLN A 321 -33.04 -63.13 -27.22
CA GLN A 321 -33.47 -64.17 -28.15
C GLN A 321 -34.99 -64.22 -28.07
N GLU A 322 -35.67 -63.85 -29.16
CA GLU A 322 -37.05 -64.24 -29.42
C GLU A 322 -37.11 -65.77 -29.43
N SER A 323 -37.56 -66.34 -28.32
CA SER A 323 -37.95 -67.74 -28.22
C SER A 323 -39.26 -67.94 -28.99
N SER A 324 -39.13 -68.35 -30.25
CA SER A 324 -40.15 -69.03 -31.04
C SER A 324 -40.68 -70.24 -30.25
N ALA A 325 -41.82 -70.09 -29.58
CA ALA A 325 -42.58 -71.20 -29.03
C ALA A 325 -43.54 -71.70 -30.12
N ASP A 326 -43.11 -72.78 -30.76
CA ASP A 326 -43.92 -73.68 -31.55
C ASP A 326 -44.85 -74.42 -30.58
N ASP A 327 -46.13 -74.09 -30.58
CA ASP A 327 -47.18 -74.82 -29.86
C ASP A 327 -48.28 -75.18 -30.87
N ALA A 328 -48.06 -76.30 -31.54
CA ALA A 328 -49.10 -77.06 -32.18
C ALA A 328 -49.54 -78.14 -31.19
N ASP A 329 -50.74 -78.03 -30.63
CA ASP A 329 -51.65 -79.17 -30.68
C ASP A 329 -53.13 -78.82 -30.42
N THR A 330 -53.92 -79.23 -31.40
CA THR A 330 -55.29 -79.75 -31.39
C THR A 330 -56.04 -79.87 -30.05
N GLU A 331 -57.26 -79.28 -29.97
CA GLU A 331 -58.49 -80.06 -29.74
C GLU A 331 -59.80 -79.27 -29.98
N LYS A 332 -60.63 -79.86 -30.84
CA LYS A 332 -62.11 -80.00 -30.82
C LYS A 332 -63.00 -78.90 -30.19
N GLY A 333 -64.05 -78.56 -30.95
CA GLY A 333 -65.41 -78.79 -30.45
C GLY A 333 -66.36 -77.59 -30.44
N GLU A 334 -67.32 -77.65 -31.37
CA GLU A 334 -68.74 -77.25 -31.23
C GLU A 334 -69.13 -75.77 -31.12
N GLY A 335 -70.06 -75.36 -32.01
CA GLY A 335 -70.99 -74.25 -31.79
C GLY A 335 -71.14 -73.31 -32.97
#